data_AF-A0A6D2C5Y5-F1
#
_entry.id   AF-A0A6D2C5Y5-F1
#
_cell.length_a   1.000
_cell.length_b   1.000
_cell.length_c   1.000
_cell.angle_alpha   90.00
_cell.angle_beta   90.00
_cell.angle_gamma   90.00
#
_symmetry.space_group_name_H-M   'P 1'
#
loop_
_entity.id
_entity.type
_entity.pdbx_description
1 polymer ?
#
loop_
_entity_poly.entity_id
_entity_poly.type
_entity_poly.pdbx_seq_one_letter_code
_entity_poly.pdbx_strand_id
1 'polypeptide(L)'
;MSEILKATCKGKSTNIECRRPSWESIKMSYATINNEYKKGAAEAVFKKIGGEPYKEFVNNERAITIQNEQIQQGIQIAPANRRYTLNSCALRISYALNYSKLLGESFLLKYKKLPSNTGELKYENKRWYGSDGNLYYLSIYGIRNFLTLNWGNSDKPYYLRTFRDRDEVAKFYNNEFSKFDRSGIVVMRIKGFVDAGGHTTLWNGKDKHFEDFEISENYLIGNHNVVDFQFWELKG
;
A
#
# COMPACT_ATOMS: atom_id res chain seq x y z
N MET A 1 9.72 -14.64 -12.50
CA MET A 1 9.28 -15.11 -13.83
C MET A 1 8.34 -14.09 -14.45
N SER A 2 8.58 -13.67 -15.68
CA SER A 2 7.67 -12.79 -16.41
C SER A 2 6.57 -13.56 -17.13
N GLU A 3 5.38 -12.98 -17.20
CA GLU A 3 4.30 -13.48 -18.04
C GLU A 3 4.38 -12.76 -19.38
N ILE A 4 4.56 -13.51 -20.47
CA ILE A 4 4.61 -12.96 -21.82
C ILE A 4 3.22 -13.07 -22.42
N LEU A 5 2.52 -11.94 -22.50
CA LEU A 5 1.23 -11.82 -23.17
C LEU A 5 1.46 -11.47 -24.64
N LYS A 6 0.85 -12.22 -25.56
CA LYS A 6 0.93 -11.90 -27.00
C LYS A 6 -0.27 -11.04 -27.40
N ALA A 7 -0.05 -9.75 -27.62
CA ALA A 7 -1.07 -8.84 -28.14
C ALA A 7 -1.10 -8.89 -29.66
N THR A 8 -2.27 -9.10 -30.27
CA THR A 8 -2.43 -9.23 -31.72
C THR A 8 -3.48 -8.23 -32.23
N CYS A 9 -3.19 -7.50 -33.31
CA CYS A 9 -4.12 -6.58 -33.97
C CYS A 9 -3.89 -6.57 -35.48
N LYS A 10 -4.95 -6.82 -36.27
CA LYS A 10 -4.94 -6.83 -37.75
C LYS A 10 -3.72 -7.55 -38.36
N GLY A 11 -3.40 -8.74 -37.84
CA GLY A 11 -2.29 -9.57 -38.32
C GLY A 11 -0.90 -9.23 -37.78
N LYS A 12 -0.75 -8.17 -36.98
CA LYS A 12 0.51 -7.84 -36.26
C LYS A 12 0.45 -8.39 -34.84
N SER A 13 1.53 -8.99 -34.36
CA SER A 13 1.64 -9.43 -32.95
C SER A 13 2.85 -8.82 -32.25
N THR A 14 2.70 -8.47 -30.98
CA THR A 14 3.80 -8.06 -30.09
C THR A 14 3.74 -8.83 -28.78
N ASN A 15 4.89 -9.08 -28.18
CA ASN A 15 5.02 -9.68 -26.86
C ASN A 15 5.05 -8.57 -25.82
N ILE A 16 4.10 -8.59 -24.90
CA ILE A 16 4.02 -7.71 -23.73
C ILE A 16 4.46 -8.52 -22.53
N GLU A 17 5.56 -8.13 -21.93
CA GLU A 17 6.09 -8.80 -20.77
C GLU A 17 5.61 -8.12 -19.48
N CYS A 18 4.72 -8.78 -18.74
CA CYS A 18 4.30 -8.31 -17.42
C CYS A 18 5.37 -8.72 -16.40
N ARG A 19 6.12 -7.72 -15.94
CA ARG A 19 7.28 -7.89 -15.05
C ARG A 19 6.98 -7.33 -13.65
N ARG A 20 7.00 -8.21 -12.66
CA ARG A 20 6.88 -7.90 -11.21
C ARG A 20 8.20 -8.22 -10.51
N PRO A 21 8.57 -7.50 -9.42
CA PRO A 21 9.73 -7.87 -8.62
C PRO A 21 9.53 -9.25 -7.97
N SER A 22 10.62 -9.91 -7.56
CA SER A 22 10.49 -11.19 -6.85
C SER A 22 9.95 -11.00 -5.43
N TRP A 23 9.30 -12.05 -4.92
CA TRP A 23 8.80 -12.10 -3.55
C TRP A 23 9.90 -11.82 -2.52
N GLU A 24 11.06 -12.45 -2.66
CA GLU A 24 12.19 -12.35 -1.72
C GLU A 24 12.73 -10.93 -1.70
N SER A 25 12.83 -10.30 -2.87
CA SER A 25 13.39 -8.95 -2.98
C SER A 25 12.46 -7.89 -2.40
N ILE A 26 11.15 -8.00 -2.65
CA ILE A 26 10.18 -7.09 -2.02
C ILE A 26 10.09 -7.33 -0.52
N LYS A 27 10.08 -8.60 -0.06
CA LYS A 27 9.97 -8.95 1.36
C LYS A 27 11.15 -8.39 2.14
N MET A 28 12.37 -8.56 1.62
CA MET A 28 13.60 -8.02 2.22
C MET A 28 13.57 -6.48 2.32
N SER A 29 13.12 -5.81 1.26
CA SER A 29 13.00 -4.35 1.24
C SER A 29 11.91 -3.86 2.22
N TYR A 30 10.80 -4.58 2.31
CA TYR A 30 9.71 -4.29 3.25
C TYR A 30 10.13 -4.51 4.71
N ALA A 31 10.84 -5.60 5.01
CA ALA A 31 11.41 -5.85 6.33
C ALA A 31 12.38 -4.74 6.76
N THR A 32 13.19 -4.23 5.81
CA THR A 32 14.11 -3.11 6.06
C THR A 32 13.35 -1.87 6.55
N ILE A 33 12.29 -1.46 5.85
CA ILE A 33 11.53 -0.27 6.23
C ILE A 33 10.61 -0.50 7.45
N ASN A 34 10.13 -1.73 7.65
CA ASN A 34 9.42 -2.12 8.88
C ASN A 34 10.33 -2.02 10.11
N ASN A 35 11.62 -2.36 9.99
CA ASN A 35 12.57 -2.19 11.08
C ASN A 35 12.83 -0.71 11.39
N GLU A 36 12.73 0.20 10.42
CA GLU A 36 12.75 1.64 10.69
C GLU A 36 11.48 2.08 11.44
N TYR A 37 10.31 1.58 11.05
CA TYR A 37 9.07 1.86 11.79
C TYR A 37 9.19 1.46 13.26
N LYS A 38 9.74 0.29 13.57
CA LYS A 38 9.89 -0.17 14.96
C LYS A 38 10.78 0.74 15.82
N LYS A 39 11.64 1.58 15.21
CA LYS A 39 12.51 2.51 15.94
C LYS A 39 11.83 3.82 16.32
N GLY A 40 10.78 4.24 15.62
CA GLY A 40 10.16 5.55 15.82
C GLY A 40 8.83 5.75 15.11
N ALA A 41 8.05 4.68 15.01
CA ALA A 41 6.74 4.60 14.35
C ALA A 41 6.74 5.19 12.93
N ALA A 42 5.65 5.87 12.56
CA ALA A 42 5.50 6.46 11.24
C ALA A 42 6.60 7.49 10.94
N GLU A 43 6.94 8.35 11.91
CA GLU A 43 7.95 9.41 11.71
C GLU A 43 9.29 8.84 11.23
N ALA A 44 9.76 7.74 11.82
CA ALA A 44 11.02 7.11 11.42
C ALA A 44 11.01 6.67 9.94
N VAL A 45 9.88 6.15 9.44
CA VAL A 45 9.72 5.79 8.03
C VAL A 45 9.76 7.02 7.13
N PHE A 46 9.00 8.05 7.48
CA PHE A 46 8.97 9.31 6.71
C PHE A 46 10.36 9.96 6.69
N LYS A 47 11.03 10.03 7.84
CA LYS A 47 12.39 10.56 7.98
C LYS A 47 13.42 9.76 7.19
N LYS A 48 13.34 8.43 7.19
CA LYS A 48 14.22 7.54 6.40
C LYS A 48 14.12 7.83 4.90
N ILE A 49 12.91 8.05 4.39
CA ILE A 49 12.66 8.34 2.98
C ILE A 49 12.98 9.80 2.62
N GLY A 50 12.82 10.71 3.59
CA GLY A 50 13.13 12.12 3.43
C GLY A 50 12.28 12.79 2.36
N GLY A 51 12.83 13.84 1.74
CA GLY A 51 12.21 14.51 0.60
C GLY A 51 10.84 15.12 0.90
N GLU A 52 9.97 15.11 -0.10
CA GLU A 52 8.60 15.62 0.01
C GLU A 52 7.73 14.81 0.99
N PRO A 53 7.81 13.46 1.07
CA PRO A 53 7.08 12.70 2.09
C PRO A 53 7.33 13.20 3.52
N TYR A 54 8.60 13.38 3.91
CA TYR A 54 8.92 13.84 5.27
C TYR A 54 8.44 15.27 5.53
N LYS A 55 8.54 16.16 4.53
CA LYS A 55 8.00 17.53 4.62
C LYS A 55 6.48 17.51 4.86
N GLU A 56 5.73 16.66 4.14
CA GLU A 56 4.29 16.53 4.38
C GLU A 56 3.97 15.99 5.77
N PHE A 57 4.74 15.02 6.25
CA PHE A 57 4.59 14.50 7.61
C PHE A 57 4.76 15.62 8.65
N VAL A 58 5.87 16.36 8.62
CA VAL A 58 6.14 17.46 9.55
C VAL A 58 5.06 18.54 9.48
N ASN A 59 4.63 18.91 8.26
CA ASN A 59 3.54 19.87 8.07
C ASN A 59 2.22 19.38 8.66
N ASN A 60 1.93 18.09 8.54
CA ASN A 60 0.73 17.47 9.10
C ASN A 60 0.78 17.45 10.64
N GLU A 61 1.90 17.04 11.24
CA GLU A 61 2.05 17.02 12.69
C GLU A 61 1.94 18.43 13.28
N ARG A 62 2.54 19.44 12.64
CA ARG A 62 2.37 20.84 13.05
C ARG A 62 0.90 21.27 13.02
N ALA A 63 0.16 20.86 11.99
CA ALA A 63 -1.27 21.17 11.90
C ALA A 63 -2.08 20.46 12.99
N ILE A 64 -1.69 19.25 13.40
CA ILE A 64 -2.29 18.53 14.53
C ILE A 64 -2.02 19.25 15.85
N THR A 65 -0.79 19.73 16.07
CA THR A 65 -0.46 20.51 17.29
C THR A 65 -1.35 21.74 17.42
N ILE A 66 -1.45 22.54 16.36
CA ILE A 66 -2.31 23.74 16.32
C ILE A 66 -3.77 23.36 16.57
N GLN A 67 -4.26 22.29 15.92
CA GLN A 67 -5.61 21.78 16.11
C GLN A 67 -5.88 21.39 17.57
N ASN A 68 -4.92 20.75 18.24
CA ASN A 68 -5.08 20.33 19.62
C ASN A 68 -5.08 21.53 20.59
N GLU A 69 -4.27 22.55 20.34
CA GLU A 69 -4.30 23.82 21.09
C GLU A 69 -5.66 24.51 20.95
N GLN A 70 -6.22 24.55 19.73
CA GLN A 70 -7.56 25.09 19.48
C GLN A 70 -8.64 24.34 20.28
N ILE A 71 -8.58 23.00 20.30
CA ILE A 71 -9.51 22.16 21.09
C ILE A 71 -9.37 22.46 22.58
N GLN A 72 -8.16 22.63 23.10
CA GLN A 72 -7.92 23.00 24.50
C GLN A 72 -8.49 24.38 24.85
N GLN A 73 -8.55 25.29 23.88
CA GLN A 73 -9.20 26.61 24.01
C GLN A 73 -10.73 26.55 23.86
N GLY A 74 -11.32 25.36 23.72
CA GLY A 74 -12.77 25.17 23.59
C GLY A 74 -13.30 25.31 22.17
N ILE A 75 -12.44 25.43 21.16
CA ILE A 75 -12.87 25.49 19.75
C ILE A 75 -13.33 24.10 19.31
N GLN A 76 -14.58 24.01 18.87
CA GLN A 76 -15.12 22.77 18.32
C GLN A 76 -14.62 22.56 16.89
N ILE A 77 -14.05 21.37 16.65
CA ILE A 77 -13.58 20.96 15.33
C ILE A 77 -14.44 19.79 14.87
N ALA A 78 -15.10 19.95 13.74
CA ALA A 78 -15.92 18.90 13.16
C ALA A 78 -15.08 17.63 12.91
N PRO A 79 -15.58 16.41 13.19
CA PRO A 79 -14.82 15.18 13.01
C PRO A 79 -14.23 15.00 11.61
N ALA A 80 -14.93 15.47 10.57
CA ALA A 80 -14.48 15.41 9.18
C ALA A 80 -13.23 16.27 8.90
N ASN A 81 -12.99 17.30 9.73
CA ASN A 81 -11.86 18.20 9.62
C ASN A 81 -10.70 17.79 10.55
N ARG A 82 -10.88 16.73 11.34
CA ARG A 82 -9.88 16.29 12.31
C ARG A 82 -8.68 15.69 11.60
N ARG A 83 -7.50 16.20 11.90
CA ARG A 83 -6.22 15.67 11.41
C ARG A 83 -5.68 14.59 12.34
N TYR A 84 -5.06 13.59 11.73
CA TYR A 84 -4.39 12.46 12.38
C TYR A 84 -2.99 12.29 11.81
N THR A 85 -2.09 11.70 12.60
CA THR A 85 -0.73 11.38 12.14
C THR A 85 -0.80 10.49 10.92
N LEU A 86 0.05 10.79 9.93
CA LEU A 86 -0.02 10.09 8.65
C LEU A 86 0.40 8.62 8.79
N ASN A 87 -0.43 7.73 8.24
CA ASN A 87 -0.10 6.31 8.16
C ASN A 87 1.02 6.07 7.14
N SER A 88 1.96 5.18 7.50
CA SER A 88 3.10 4.83 6.67
C SER A 88 2.89 3.57 5.82
N CYS A 89 1.75 2.87 5.87
CA CYS A 89 1.54 1.58 5.20
C CYS A 89 1.82 1.62 3.69
N ALA A 90 1.22 2.57 2.97
CA ALA A 90 1.44 2.78 1.54
C ALA A 90 2.87 3.25 1.25
N LEU A 91 3.45 4.03 2.14
CA LEU A 91 4.83 4.52 2.02
C LEU A 91 5.84 3.37 2.16
N ARG A 92 5.60 2.43 3.08
CA ARG A 92 6.40 1.21 3.28
C ARG A 92 6.34 0.30 2.06
N ILE A 93 5.16 0.10 1.46
CA ILE A 93 5.05 -0.65 0.18
C ILE A 93 5.73 0.09 -0.98
N SER A 94 5.58 1.42 -1.06
CA SER A 94 6.28 2.22 -2.08
C SER A 94 7.80 2.08 -1.99
N TYR A 95 8.35 2.12 -0.77
CA TYR A 95 9.76 1.85 -0.51
C TYR A 95 10.14 0.43 -0.92
N ALA A 96 9.37 -0.57 -0.50
CA ALA A 96 9.66 -1.95 -0.84
C ALA A 96 9.68 -2.18 -2.36
N LEU A 97 8.78 -1.54 -3.10
CA LEU A 97 8.79 -1.56 -4.56
C LEU A 97 10.07 -0.91 -5.09
N ASN A 98 10.39 0.34 -4.71
CA ASN A 98 11.57 1.07 -5.20
C ASN A 98 12.91 0.36 -4.98
N TYR A 99 13.03 -0.40 -3.88
CA TYR A 99 14.27 -1.08 -3.50
C TYR A 99 14.28 -2.58 -3.83
N SER A 100 13.15 -3.12 -4.32
CA SER A 100 13.10 -4.47 -4.85
C SER A 100 13.80 -4.59 -6.21
N LYS A 101 14.06 -5.83 -6.63
CA LYS A 101 14.75 -6.15 -7.87
C LYS A 101 13.80 -6.79 -8.88
N LEU A 102 13.96 -6.37 -10.13
CA LEU A 102 13.39 -6.98 -11.31
C LEU A 102 14.54 -7.42 -12.23
N LEU A 103 14.71 -8.73 -12.42
CA LEU A 103 15.75 -9.31 -13.30
C LEU A 103 17.17 -8.78 -13.00
N GLY A 104 17.48 -8.56 -11.73
CA GLY A 104 18.79 -8.03 -11.28
C GLY A 104 18.88 -6.51 -11.22
N GLU A 105 17.93 -5.77 -11.80
CA GLU A 105 17.89 -4.31 -11.76
C GLU A 105 16.91 -3.79 -10.71
N SER A 106 17.10 -2.56 -10.24
CA SER A 106 16.17 -1.94 -9.28
C SER A 106 14.80 -1.70 -9.92
N PHE A 107 13.74 -2.14 -9.24
CA PHE A 107 12.37 -1.84 -9.64
C PHE A 107 12.03 -0.42 -9.20
N LEU A 108 12.07 0.55 -10.12
CA LEU A 108 11.87 1.96 -9.76
C LEU A 108 10.49 2.45 -10.20
N LEU A 109 9.67 2.90 -9.24
CA LEU A 109 8.31 3.39 -9.48
C LEU A 109 8.27 4.56 -10.47
N LYS A 110 9.31 5.40 -10.47
CA LYS A 110 9.44 6.55 -11.39
C LYS A 110 9.55 6.18 -12.87
N TYR A 111 9.95 4.94 -13.19
CA TYR A 111 10.08 4.45 -14.56
C TYR A 111 8.88 3.62 -15.02
N LYS A 112 7.79 3.66 -14.27
CA LYS A 112 6.57 2.88 -14.50
C LYS A 112 5.41 3.80 -14.84
N LYS A 113 4.33 3.23 -15.39
CA LYS A 113 3.12 3.99 -15.70
C LYS A 113 2.52 4.52 -14.39
N LEU A 114 2.20 5.81 -14.36
CA LEU A 114 1.72 6.47 -13.16
C LEU A 114 0.18 6.59 -13.18
N PRO A 115 -0.49 6.47 -12.02
CA PRO A 115 -1.92 6.71 -11.93
C PRO A 115 -2.27 8.17 -12.14
N SER A 116 -3.41 8.42 -12.77
CA SER A 116 -3.99 9.76 -12.89
C SER A 116 -4.49 10.22 -11.53
N ASN A 117 -4.22 11.47 -11.17
CA ASN A 117 -4.81 12.06 -9.98
C ASN A 117 -6.28 12.40 -10.26
N THR A 118 -7.19 11.79 -9.51
CA THR A 118 -8.65 11.96 -9.62
C THR A 118 -9.17 13.04 -8.67
N GLY A 119 -8.40 13.38 -7.62
CA GLY A 119 -8.71 14.48 -6.70
C GLY A 119 -9.85 14.25 -5.71
N GLU A 120 -10.42 13.04 -5.62
CA GLU A 120 -11.54 12.77 -4.70
C GLU A 120 -11.08 12.62 -3.25
N LEU A 121 -9.87 12.09 -3.02
CA LEU A 121 -9.23 12.07 -1.70
C LEU A 121 -7.91 12.86 -1.68
N LYS A 122 -7.57 13.46 -0.53
CA LYS A 122 -6.41 14.36 -0.35
C LYS A 122 -5.09 13.79 -0.90
N TYR A 123 -4.87 12.50 -0.71
CA TYR A 123 -3.66 11.80 -1.16
C TYR A 123 -3.93 10.77 -2.26
N GLU A 124 -5.12 10.80 -2.86
CA GLU A 124 -5.47 9.86 -3.92
C GLU A 124 -4.50 10.01 -5.08
N ASN A 125 -3.74 8.97 -5.38
CA ASN A 125 -2.74 8.94 -6.46
C ASN A 125 -1.71 10.09 -6.41
N LYS A 126 -1.64 10.86 -5.32
CA LYS A 126 -0.63 11.92 -5.16
C LYS A 126 0.73 11.26 -5.01
N ARG A 127 1.68 11.80 -5.75
CA ARG A 127 3.06 11.30 -5.89
C ARG A 127 3.99 12.24 -5.16
N TRP A 128 4.98 11.66 -4.51
CA TRP A 128 5.92 12.39 -3.68
C TRP A 128 7.35 11.92 -3.98
N TYR A 129 8.26 12.84 -4.20
CA TYR A 129 9.68 12.52 -4.40
C TYR A 129 10.39 12.39 -3.05
N GLY A 130 10.98 11.22 -2.79
CA GLY A 130 11.89 11.01 -1.67
C GLY A 130 13.22 11.74 -1.87
N SER A 131 14.06 11.81 -0.84
CA SER A 131 15.41 12.39 -0.97
C SER A 131 16.32 11.59 -1.90
N ASP A 132 15.99 10.33 -2.15
CA ASP A 132 16.63 9.44 -3.11
C ASP A 132 16.18 9.66 -4.57
N GLY A 133 15.31 10.64 -4.82
CA GLY A 133 14.78 10.95 -6.14
C GLY A 133 13.82 9.90 -6.70
N ASN A 134 13.32 8.98 -5.87
CA ASN A 134 12.29 8.01 -6.24
C ASN A 134 10.89 8.51 -5.91
N LEU A 135 9.87 7.92 -6.54
CA LEU A 135 8.47 8.26 -6.31
C LEU A 135 7.86 7.38 -5.22
N TYR A 136 7.02 7.99 -4.38
CA TYR A 136 6.32 7.35 -3.28
C TYR A 136 4.84 7.73 -3.24
N TYR A 137 4.01 6.81 -2.73
CA TYR A 137 2.59 7.02 -2.47
C TYR A 137 2.32 6.98 -0.96
N LEU A 138 1.39 7.84 -0.52
CA LEU A 138 0.96 7.92 0.88
C LEU A 138 -0.43 7.32 1.12
N SER A 139 -1.08 6.80 0.08
CA SER A 139 -2.43 6.23 0.15
C SER A 139 -2.50 4.88 -0.54
N ILE A 140 -3.37 3.99 -0.03
CA ILE A 140 -3.63 2.69 -0.64
C ILE A 140 -4.14 2.81 -2.07
N TYR A 141 -4.83 3.90 -2.42
CA TYR A 141 -5.36 4.11 -3.76
C TYR A 141 -4.25 4.33 -4.76
N GLY A 142 -3.21 5.08 -4.38
CA GLY A 142 -2.00 5.26 -5.18
C GLY A 142 -1.31 3.94 -5.46
N ILE A 143 -1.16 3.09 -4.44
CA ILE A 143 -0.62 1.74 -4.59
C ILE A 143 -1.52 0.89 -5.49
N ARG A 144 -2.80 0.73 -5.17
CA ARG A 144 -3.75 -0.05 -5.96
C ARG A 144 -3.74 0.33 -7.44
N ASN A 145 -3.88 1.62 -7.72
CA ASN A 145 -3.97 2.11 -9.10
C ASN A 145 -2.64 1.95 -9.83
N PHE A 146 -1.51 2.14 -9.15
CA PHE A 146 -0.19 1.80 -9.68
C PHE A 146 -0.08 0.32 -10.06
N LEU A 147 -0.47 -0.59 -9.16
CA LEU A 147 -0.44 -2.03 -9.41
C LEU A 147 -1.33 -2.39 -10.60
N THR A 148 -2.58 -1.90 -10.63
CA THR A 148 -3.52 -2.15 -11.74
C THR A 148 -2.98 -1.68 -13.08
N LEU A 149 -2.40 -0.47 -13.14
CA LEU A 149 -1.92 0.11 -14.39
C LEU A 149 -0.68 -0.56 -14.95
N ASN A 150 0.16 -1.14 -14.10
CA ASN A 150 1.42 -1.75 -14.50
C ASN A 150 1.37 -3.27 -14.59
N TRP A 151 0.53 -3.92 -13.78
CA TRP A 151 0.47 -5.37 -13.64
C TRP A 151 -0.89 -5.97 -14.02
N GLY A 152 -1.85 -5.13 -14.40
CA GLY A 152 -3.23 -5.54 -14.63
C GLY A 152 -4.02 -5.72 -13.33
N ASN A 153 -5.26 -6.18 -13.47
CA ASN A 153 -6.11 -6.50 -12.33
C ASN A 153 -5.38 -7.45 -11.35
N SER A 154 -5.74 -7.36 -10.06
CA SER A 154 -5.37 -8.32 -9.02
C SER A 154 -5.62 -9.76 -9.45
N ASP A 155 -4.89 -10.73 -8.91
CA ASP A 155 -4.84 -12.08 -9.45
C ASP A 155 -5.88 -13.04 -8.87
N LYS A 156 -6.14 -14.15 -9.58
CA LYS A 156 -6.95 -15.26 -9.05
C LYS A 156 -6.31 -15.83 -7.76
N PRO A 157 -7.13 -16.26 -6.77
CA PRO A 157 -8.60 -16.23 -6.76
C PRO A 157 -9.19 -14.92 -6.18
N TYR A 158 -8.33 -13.94 -5.86
CA TYR A 158 -8.68 -12.71 -5.15
C TYR A 158 -8.42 -11.48 -6.02
N TYR A 159 -9.24 -11.38 -7.09
CA TYR A 159 -9.37 -10.18 -7.91
C TYR A 159 -9.82 -9.00 -7.03
N LEU A 160 -11.03 -8.48 -7.24
CA LEU A 160 -11.70 -7.63 -6.28
C LEU A 160 -12.69 -8.48 -5.50
N ARG A 161 -12.46 -8.64 -4.20
CA ARG A 161 -13.43 -9.22 -3.27
C ARG A 161 -14.04 -8.08 -2.47
N THR A 162 -15.35 -7.91 -2.58
CA THR A 162 -16.10 -6.91 -1.82
C THR A 162 -16.92 -7.62 -0.75
N PHE A 163 -16.95 -7.03 0.45
CA PHE A 163 -17.65 -7.58 1.60
C PHE A 163 -18.79 -6.65 2.02
N ARG A 164 -19.90 -7.25 2.47
CA ARG A 164 -21.06 -6.51 2.97
C ARG A 164 -20.90 -6.10 4.42
N ASP A 165 -20.27 -6.97 5.21
CA ASP A 165 -20.12 -6.83 6.65
C ASP A 165 -18.87 -7.57 7.17
N ARG A 166 -18.65 -7.46 8.48
CA ARG A 166 -17.50 -8.04 9.16
C ARG A 166 -17.54 -9.56 9.24
N ASP A 167 -18.72 -10.15 9.26
CA ASP A 167 -18.86 -11.61 9.34
C ASP A 167 -18.42 -12.27 8.04
N GLU A 168 -18.70 -11.65 6.90
CA GLU A 168 -18.16 -12.07 5.60
C GLU A 168 -16.63 -11.98 5.55
N VAL A 169 -16.05 -10.88 6.06
CA VAL A 169 -14.59 -10.71 6.13
C VAL A 169 -13.95 -11.80 6.99
N ALA A 170 -14.50 -12.06 8.17
CA ALA A 170 -13.99 -13.08 9.08
C ALA A 170 -14.13 -14.50 8.48
N LYS A 171 -15.25 -14.82 7.84
CA LYS A 171 -15.45 -16.10 7.14
C LYS A 171 -14.45 -16.25 5.99
N PHE A 172 -14.26 -15.21 5.18
CA PHE A 172 -13.26 -15.19 4.11
C PHE A 172 -11.87 -15.49 4.64
N TYR A 173 -11.44 -14.83 5.72
CA TYR A 173 -10.12 -15.08 6.28
C TYR A 173 -9.99 -16.49 6.88
N ASN A 174 -10.89 -16.87 7.79
CA ASN A 174 -10.78 -18.13 8.53
C ASN A 174 -10.93 -19.36 7.63
N ASN A 175 -11.77 -19.27 6.59
CA ASN A 175 -12.07 -20.43 5.75
C ASN A 175 -11.17 -20.51 4.52
N GLU A 176 -10.75 -19.36 3.97
CA GLU A 176 -10.04 -19.28 2.68
C GLU A 176 -8.65 -18.64 2.80
N PHE A 177 -8.57 -17.33 3.08
CA PHE A 177 -7.34 -16.57 2.88
C PHE A 177 -6.21 -16.98 3.83
N SER A 178 -6.54 -17.33 5.08
CA SER A 178 -5.55 -17.81 6.07
C SER A 178 -4.80 -19.07 5.63
N LYS A 179 -5.34 -19.83 4.66
CA LYS A 179 -4.72 -21.05 4.11
C LYS A 179 -3.97 -20.80 2.82
N PHE A 180 -4.05 -19.59 2.25
CA PHE A 180 -3.55 -19.30 0.92
C PHE A 180 -2.02 -19.38 0.81
N ASP A 181 -1.51 -20.24 -0.09
CA ASP A 181 -0.08 -20.56 -0.22
C ASP A 181 0.74 -19.56 -1.04
N ARG A 182 0.10 -18.63 -1.75
CA ARG A 182 0.82 -17.70 -2.62
C ARG A 182 1.18 -16.44 -1.85
N SER A 183 2.36 -15.91 -2.12
CA SER A 183 2.84 -14.67 -1.50
C SER A 183 2.64 -13.48 -2.43
N GLY A 184 2.47 -12.29 -1.87
CA GLY A 184 2.18 -11.12 -2.69
C GLY A 184 1.82 -9.87 -1.93
N ILE A 185 1.40 -8.85 -2.68
CA ILE A 185 0.93 -7.58 -2.15
C ILE A 185 -0.58 -7.65 -1.92
N VAL A 186 -1.03 -7.21 -0.75
CA VAL A 186 -2.43 -7.07 -0.39
C VAL A 186 -2.80 -5.60 -0.30
N VAL A 187 -3.95 -5.26 -0.86
CA VAL A 187 -4.57 -3.94 -0.68
C VAL A 187 -5.99 -4.13 -0.15
N MET A 188 -6.30 -3.46 0.95
CA MET A 188 -7.59 -3.50 1.62
C MET A 188 -8.16 -2.08 1.73
N ARG A 189 -9.38 -1.87 1.25
CA ARG A 189 -10.13 -0.64 1.55
C ARG A 189 -10.91 -0.85 2.83
N ILE A 190 -10.79 0.08 3.77
CA ILE A 190 -11.42 -0.01 5.10
C ILE A 190 -12.31 1.21 5.30
N LYS A 191 -13.62 1.00 5.43
CA LYS A 191 -14.57 2.09 5.65
C LYS A 191 -14.35 2.68 7.04
N GLY A 192 -14.25 4.01 7.10
CA GLY A 192 -14.01 4.78 8.33
C GLY A 192 -12.57 5.24 8.50
N PHE A 193 -11.64 4.78 7.67
CA PHE A 193 -10.25 5.25 7.69
C PHE A 193 -10.14 6.49 6.78
N VAL A 194 -10.04 7.67 7.39
CA VAL A 194 -10.06 8.97 6.70
C VAL A 194 -8.68 9.38 6.15
N ASP A 195 -7.61 8.83 6.71
CA ASP A 195 -6.22 9.20 6.42
C ASP A 195 -5.65 8.46 5.19
N ALA A 196 -5.72 7.13 5.16
CA ALA A 196 -5.12 6.28 4.13
C ALA A 196 -6.17 5.65 3.19
N GLY A 197 -7.43 5.58 3.62
CA GLY A 197 -8.52 4.85 2.93
C GLY A 197 -8.56 3.34 3.21
N GLY A 198 -7.60 2.83 3.96
CA GLY A 198 -7.49 1.42 4.36
C GLY A 198 -6.04 1.00 4.62
N HIS A 199 -5.68 -0.24 4.30
CA HIS A 199 -4.35 -0.80 4.59
C HIS A 199 -3.73 -1.51 3.38
N THR A 200 -2.41 -1.48 3.26
CA THR A 200 -1.67 -2.27 2.28
C THR A 200 -0.41 -2.84 2.89
N THR A 201 -0.14 -4.11 2.61
CA THR A 201 0.92 -4.90 3.22
C THR A 201 1.30 -6.08 2.32
N LEU A 202 2.23 -6.92 2.76
CA LEU A 202 2.60 -8.17 2.10
C LEU A 202 1.96 -9.36 2.83
N TRP A 203 1.41 -10.30 2.07
CA TRP A 203 0.99 -11.61 2.56
C TRP A 203 2.06 -12.65 2.26
N ASN A 204 2.46 -13.38 3.29
CA ASN A 204 3.38 -14.49 3.18
C ASN A 204 2.60 -15.80 3.12
N GLY A 205 2.52 -16.37 1.92
CA GLY A 205 1.78 -17.60 1.69
C GLY A 205 2.43 -18.83 2.33
N LYS A 206 3.74 -18.81 2.61
CA LYS A 206 4.43 -19.90 3.29
C LYS A 206 4.12 -19.89 4.79
N ASP A 207 4.27 -18.73 5.42
CA ASP A 207 4.17 -18.58 6.87
C ASP A 207 2.75 -18.22 7.35
N LYS A 208 1.81 -18.02 6.42
CA LYS A 208 0.38 -17.74 6.66
C LYS A 208 0.11 -16.49 7.50
N HIS A 209 0.90 -15.44 7.31
CA HIS A 209 0.69 -14.18 8.01
C HIS A 209 1.02 -12.97 7.13
N PHE A 210 0.58 -11.79 7.59
CA PHE A 210 0.99 -10.51 7.02
C PHE A 210 2.39 -10.13 7.52
N GLU A 211 3.27 -9.61 6.66
CA GLU A 211 4.66 -9.28 7.02
C GLU A 211 4.79 -8.04 7.93
N ASP A 212 3.70 -7.33 8.21
CA ASP A 212 3.65 -6.24 9.18
C ASP A 212 2.85 -6.56 10.45
N PHE A 213 2.69 -7.84 10.78
CA PHE A 213 1.94 -8.31 11.97
C PHE A 213 2.44 -7.74 13.32
N GLU A 214 3.71 -7.33 13.40
CA GLU A 214 4.27 -6.69 14.61
C GLU A 214 4.03 -5.16 14.66
N ILE A 215 3.48 -4.59 13.58
CA ILE A 215 3.24 -3.15 13.40
C ILE A 215 1.74 -2.85 13.32
N SER A 216 0.97 -3.75 12.74
CA SER A 216 -0.45 -3.58 12.47
C SER A 216 -1.19 -4.87 12.79
N GLU A 217 -2.39 -4.71 13.34
CA GLU A 217 -3.27 -5.85 13.55
C GLU A 217 -3.70 -6.48 12.23
N ASN A 218 -4.19 -7.72 12.30
CA ASN A 218 -4.85 -8.33 11.16
C ASN A 218 -6.27 -7.78 11.00
N TYR A 219 -6.42 -6.81 10.09
CA TYR A 219 -7.70 -6.17 9.78
C TYR A 219 -8.80 -7.12 9.26
N LEU A 220 -8.48 -8.36 8.87
CA LEU A 220 -9.46 -9.35 8.43
C LEU A 220 -10.12 -10.14 9.56
N ILE A 221 -9.59 -10.06 10.80
CA ILE A 221 -10.18 -10.68 12.00
C ILE A 221 -10.48 -9.66 13.11
N GLY A 222 -10.14 -8.39 12.88
CA GLY A 222 -10.33 -7.31 13.84
C GLY A 222 -11.69 -6.61 13.73
N ASN A 223 -11.88 -5.58 14.56
CA ASN A 223 -13.11 -4.78 14.62
C ASN A 223 -13.19 -3.71 13.52
N HIS A 224 -12.86 -4.09 12.28
CA HIS A 224 -12.70 -3.16 11.15
C HIS A 224 -13.70 -3.45 10.04
N ASN A 225 -14.09 -2.43 9.29
CA ASN A 225 -15.03 -2.58 8.19
C ASN A 225 -14.27 -2.67 6.86
N VAL A 226 -13.59 -3.80 6.64
CA VAL A 226 -12.93 -4.08 5.35
C VAL A 226 -14.02 -4.27 4.30
N VAL A 227 -14.02 -3.41 3.30
CA VAL A 227 -15.06 -3.38 2.26
C VAL A 227 -14.56 -3.93 0.93
N ASP A 228 -13.27 -3.77 0.63
CA ASP A 228 -12.64 -4.40 -0.53
C ASP A 228 -11.31 -5.04 -0.16
N PHE A 229 -10.99 -6.16 -0.79
CA PHE A 229 -9.73 -6.88 -0.69
C PHE A 229 -9.23 -7.28 -2.09
N GLN A 230 -7.94 -7.06 -2.33
CA GLN A 230 -7.26 -7.40 -3.57
C GLN A 230 -5.86 -7.95 -3.31
N PHE A 231 -5.42 -8.89 -4.15
CA PHE A 231 -4.12 -9.53 -4.05
C PHE A 231 -3.36 -9.51 -5.39
N TRP A 232 -2.06 -9.20 -5.36
CA TRP A 232 -1.15 -9.38 -6.49
C TRP A 232 -0.04 -10.34 -6.11
N GLU A 233 -0.01 -11.50 -6.77
CA GLU A 233 0.99 -12.54 -6.60
C GLU A 233 2.38 -12.05 -6.99
N LEU A 234 3.35 -12.37 -6.13
CA LEU A 234 4.77 -12.19 -6.42
C LEU A 234 5.44 -13.56 -6.35
N LYS A 235 6.17 -13.90 -7.40
CA LYS A 235 6.87 -15.18 -7.51
C LYS A 235 8.26 -15.08 -6.90
N GLY A 236 8.73 -16.19 -6.34
CA GLY A 236 10.15 -16.43 -6.10
C GLY A 236 10.93 -16.67 -7.37
#